data_AF-A0A7G9SBC6-F1
#
_entry.id   AF-A0A7G9SBC6-F1
#
_cell.length_a   1.000
_cell.length_b   1.000
_cell.length_c   1.000
_cell.angle_alpha   90.00
_cell.angle_beta   90.00
_cell.angle_gamma   90.00
#
_symmetry.space_group_name_H-M   'P 1'
#
loop_
_entity.id
_entity.type
_entity.pdbx_description
1 polymer ?
#
loop_
_entity_poly.entity_id
_entity_poly.type
_entity_poly.pdbx_seq_one_letter_code
_entity_poly.pdbx_strand_id
1 'polypeptide(L)'
;MTDRVRRLVVVGRDIPLWLSAIGLQSALGRADLEVRVVELPSYLQPTDALAAVPSIVALHRTLGISDAVLPRLCGAVPMVGQRFANWSGGAPPFVLGFDTEPPGDGDIPFAQYWAKGRLEGLRVPLEDFSLGSVAARQGRVPGLSDETSGPLNAGFGYHLEAGPYAAVLHRFGQQAGIPSTFTNGVTVEREGDRIVAVVTAEGERIEGDLFIDASGPDAVLSSPQHDDFEDWSRWLPCDRILTASAAQLPNPPAYSQVSAFAQGGSACIRSLGEPGSWPLSRPRISTNGALPNSCRR
;
A
#
# COMPACT_ATOMS: atom_id res chain seq x y z
N MET A 1 -35.36 -11.78 -4.41
CA MET A 1 -34.88 -10.86 -3.37
C MET A 1 -34.58 -9.54 -4.04
N THR A 2 -35.32 -8.50 -3.70
CA THR A 2 -35.33 -7.17 -4.37
C THR A 2 -35.14 -6.02 -3.38
N ASP A 3 -34.71 -6.30 -2.16
CA ASP A 3 -34.56 -5.26 -1.16
C ASP A 3 -33.23 -4.52 -1.35
N ARG A 4 -33.35 -3.21 -1.49
CA ARG A 4 -32.23 -2.28 -1.59
C ARG A 4 -31.41 -2.31 -0.29
N VAL A 5 -30.09 -2.47 -0.43
CA VAL A 5 -29.14 -2.31 0.68
C VAL A 5 -29.18 -0.86 1.19
N ARG A 6 -29.48 -0.68 2.47
CA ARG A 6 -29.50 0.62 3.15
C ARG A 6 -28.49 0.71 4.28
N ARG A 7 -28.14 -0.41 4.91
CA ARG A 7 -27.17 -0.47 6.02
C ARG A 7 -25.98 -1.31 5.61
N LEU A 8 -24.82 -0.68 5.52
CA LEU A 8 -23.54 -1.32 5.25
C LEU A 8 -22.68 -1.28 6.51
N VAL A 9 -22.23 -2.44 6.97
CA VAL A 9 -21.32 -2.57 8.12
C VAL A 9 -19.96 -3.03 7.64
N VAL A 10 -18.92 -2.22 7.86
CA VAL A 10 -17.52 -2.59 7.59
C VAL A 10 -16.90 -3.03 8.91
N VAL A 11 -16.46 -4.28 9.00
CA VAL A 11 -15.85 -4.85 10.21
C VAL A 11 -14.39 -5.11 9.93
N GLY A 12 -13.49 -4.52 10.71
CA GLY A 12 -12.08 -4.67 10.40
C GLY A 12 -11.17 -3.85 11.27
N ARG A 13 -9.99 -3.52 10.75
CA ARG A 13 -8.99 -2.69 11.44
C ARG A 13 -8.19 -1.86 10.45
N ASP A 14 -7.52 -0.84 10.96
CA ASP A 14 -6.44 -0.13 10.28
C ASP A 14 -6.83 0.46 8.91
N ILE A 15 -5.89 0.46 7.97
CA ILE A 15 -6.01 1.07 6.65
C ILE A 15 -7.15 0.45 5.81
N PRO A 16 -7.28 -0.89 5.70
CA PRO A 16 -8.35 -1.47 4.88
C PRO A 16 -9.76 -1.10 5.36
N LEU A 17 -9.98 -1.05 6.67
CA LEU A 17 -11.26 -0.67 7.28
C LEU A 17 -11.67 0.73 6.84
N TRP A 18 -10.80 1.71 7.09
CA TRP A 18 -11.11 3.11 6.84
C TRP A 18 -11.14 3.45 5.35
N LEU A 19 -10.27 2.86 4.52
CA LEU A 19 -10.36 3.03 3.07
C LEU A 19 -11.68 2.50 2.52
N SER A 20 -12.13 1.32 2.97
CA SER A 20 -13.40 0.73 2.52
C SER A 20 -14.58 1.60 2.93
N ALA A 21 -14.64 2.01 4.20
CA ALA A 21 -15.73 2.82 4.72
C ALA A 21 -15.81 4.20 4.03
N ILE A 22 -14.69 4.92 3.89
CA ILE A 22 -14.67 6.25 3.24
C ILE A 22 -14.98 6.12 1.75
N GLY A 23 -14.43 5.10 1.07
CA GLY A 23 -14.70 4.85 -0.34
C GLY A 23 -16.17 4.62 -0.63
N LEU A 24 -16.82 3.76 0.17
CA LEU A 24 -18.25 3.47 0.04
C LEU A 24 -19.12 4.66 0.45
N GLN A 25 -18.75 5.38 1.50
CA GLN A 25 -19.44 6.61 1.90
C GLN A 25 -19.37 7.69 0.81
N SER A 26 -18.20 7.89 0.20
CA SER A 26 -17.98 8.86 -0.89
C SER A 26 -18.78 8.49 -2.14
N ALA A 27 -18.74 7.21 -2.55
CA ALA A 27 -19.38 6.75 -3.77
C ALA A 27 -20.91 6.63 -3.64
N LEU A 28 -21.40 6.15 -2.50
CA LEU A 28 -22.78 5.69 -2.33
C LEU A 28 -23.56 6.38 -1.20
N GLY A 29 -22.93 7.24 -0.39
CA GLY A 29 -23.62 7.92 0.72
C GLY A 29 -24.79 8.80 0.28
N ARG A 30 -24.79 9.29 -0.97
CA ARG A 30 -25.91 10.05 -1.56
C ARG A 30 -27.07 9.16 -2.02
N ALA A 31 -26.89 7.85 -2.03
CA ALA A 31 -27.87 6.86 -2.47
C ALA A 31 -28.69 6.27 -1.31
N ASP A 32 -28.81 6.98 -0.18
CA ASP A 32 -29.54 6.51 1.03
C ASP A 32 -28.89 5.24 1.63
N LEU A 33 -27.56 5.21 1.65
CA LEU A 33 -26.76 4.15 2.26
C LEU A 33 -26.10 4.68 3.54
N GLU A 34 -26.43 4.06 4.67
CA GLU A 34 -25.76 4.24 5.95
C GLU A 34 -24.54 3.31 6.03
N VAL A 35 -23.36 3.91 6.16
CA VAL A 35 -22.09 3.18 6.37
C VAL A 35 -21.73 3.26 7.84
N ARG A 36 -21.52 2.11 8.48
CA ARG A 36 -21.03 2.02 9.86
C ARG A 36 -19.78 1.15 9.95
N VAL A 37 -18.88 1.52 10.85
CA VAL A 37 -17.62 0.82 11.11
C VAL A 37 -17.69 0.08 12.45
N VAL A 38 -17.20 -1.16 12.46
CA VAL A 38 -16.85 -1.90 13.68
C VAL A 38 -15.34 -2.13 13.65
N GLU A 39 -14.63 -1.39 14.48
CA GLU A 39 -13.18 -1.36 14.53
C GLU A 39 -12.65 -2.36 15.56
N LEU A 40 -11.75 -3.23 15.11
CA LEU A 40 -11.05 -4.24 15.87
C LEU A 40 -9.65 -3.75 16.26
N PRO A 41 -8.98 -4.41 17.23
CA PRO A 41 -7.63 -4.05 17.63
C PRO A 41 -6.66 -4.02 16.44
N SER A 42 -5.85 -2.96 16.38
CA SER A 42 -4.86 -2.74 15.33
C SER A 42 -3.82 -3.85 15.29
N TYR A 43 -3.40 -4.21 14.08
CA TYR A 43 -2.24 -5.09 13.85
C TYR A 43 -0.96 -4.34 13.50
N LEU A 44 -1.08 -3.03 13.28
CA LEU A 44 0.04 -2.21 12.86
C LEU A 44 1.13 -2.17 13.93
N GLN A 45 2.33 -2.48 13.52
CA GLN A 45 3.54 -2.30 14.29
C GLN A 45 4.12 -0.90 14.03
N PRO A 46 4.91 -0.34 14.95
CA PRO A 46 5.54 0.98 14.76
C PRO A 46 6.45 1.09 13.53
N THR A 47 6.89 -0.04 12.98
CA THR A 47 7.78 -0.11 11.81
C THR A 47 7.04 -0.42 10.51
N ASP A 48 5.72 -0.62 10.56
CA ASP A 48 4.94 -0.90 9.38
C ASP A 48 4.82 0.34 8.51
N ALA A 49 5.09 0.15 7.23
CA ALA A 49 5.10 1.24 6.28
C ALA A 49 4.83 0.72 4.86
N LEU A 50 4.32 1.61 4.01
CA LEU A 50 3.84 1.29 2.67
C LEU A 50 4.67 2.04 1.62
N ALA A 51 5.07 1.33 0.57
CA ALA A 51 5.49 1.94 -0.69
C ALA A 51 4.29 1.95 -1.65
N ALA A 52 3.49 3.01 -1.58
CA ALA A 52 2.30 3.17 -2.40
C ALA A 52 2.66 3.75 -3.77
N VAL A 53 2.32 3.03 -4.85
CA VAL A 53 2.52 3.43 -6.25
C VAL A 53 1.52 4.53 -6.68
N PRO A 54 1.64 5.15 -7.88
CA PRO A 54 0.85 6.33 -8.24
C PRO A 54 -0.67 6.21 -8.18
N SER A 55 -1.24 4.99 -8.20
CA SER A 55 -2.67 4.78 -7.98
C SER A 55 -3.16 5.34 -6.64
N ILE A 56 -2.29 5.49 -5.64
CA ILE A 56 -2.61 6.10 -4.35
C ILE A 56 -3.06 7.56 -4.48
N VAL A 57 -2.48 8.31 -5.41
CA VAL A 57 -2.83 9.72 -5.68
C VAL A 57 -4.24 9.79 -6.27
N ALA A 58 -4.57 8.89 -7.20
CA ALA A 58 -5.92 8.79 -7.76
C ALA A 58 -6.95 8.36 -6.69
N LEU A 59 -6.56 7.44 -5.80
CA LEU A 59 -7.39 7.05 -4.65
C LEU A 59 -7.67 8.25 -3.73
N HIS A 60 -6.64 8.98 -3.30
CA HIS A 60 -6.81 10.16 -2.44
C HIS A 60 -7.74 11.20 -3.05
N ARG A 61 -7.59 11.50 -4.35
CA ARG A 61 -8.51 12.41 -5.07
C ARG A 61 -9.95 11.92 -5.02
N THR A 62 -10.17 10.63 -5.21
CA THR A 62 -11.52 10.01 -5.14
C THR A 62 -12.12 10.10 -3.74
N LEU A 63 -11.28 10.01 -2.71
CA LEU A 63 -11.68 10.13 -1.30
C LEU A 63 -11.74 11.59 -0.81
N GLY A 64 -11.40 12.57 -1.65
CA GLY A 64 -11.32 13.98 -1.24
C GLY A 64 -10.16 14.31 -0.30
N ILE A 65 -9.17 13.41 -0.20
CA ILE A 65 -7.96 13.61 0.61
C ILE A 65 -6.96 14.41 -0.23
N SER A 66 -6.56 15.58 0.25
CA SER A 66 -5.55 16.40 -0.43
C SER A 66 -4.16 15.81 -0.21
N ASP A 67 -3.45 15.48 -1.28
CA ASP A 67 -2.07 15.01 -1.20
C ASP A 67 -1.12 16.01 -0.51
N ALA A 68 -1.44 17.31 -0.56
CA ALA A 68 -0.66 18.37 0.08
C ALA A 68 -0.65 18.30 1.62
N VAL A 69 -1.64 17.64 2.23
CA VAL A 69 -1.71 17.51 3.69
C VAL A 69 -0.96 16.29 4.21
N LEU A 70 -0.73 15.27 3.39
CA LEU A 70 -0.16 13.99 3.82
C LEU A 70 1.27 14.10 4.39
N PRO A 71 2.20 14.87 3.80
CA PRO A 71 3.52 15.04 4.39
C PRO A 71 3.46 15.61 5.82
N ARG A 72 2.48 16.48 6.09
CA ARG A 72 2.30 17.11 7.41
C ARG A 72 1.57 16.21 8.39
N LEU A 73 0.58 15.46 7.94
CA LEU A 73 -0.30 14.69 8.81
C LEU A 73 0.23 13.28 9.12
N CYS A 74 0.96 12.66 8.19
CA CYS A 74 1.46 11.30 8.36
C CYS A 74 2.91 11.09 7.89
N GLY A 75 3.66 12.17 7.67
CA GLY A 75 5.06 12.06 7.25
C GLY A 75 5.24 11.46 5.86
N ALA A 76 4.21 11.51 5.00
CA ALA A 76 4.26 10.95 3.66
C ALA A 76 5.42 11.52 2.84
N VAL A 77 6.21 10.64 2.21
CA VAL A 77 7.37 11.04 1.41
C VAL A 77 7.18 10.64 -0.05
N PRO A 78 7.20 11.58 -0.99
CA PRO A 78 6.99 11.24 -2.39
C PRO A 78 8.14 10.39 -2.95
N MET A 79 7.79 9.46 -3.83
CA MET A 79 8.69 8.58 -4.58
C MET A 79 8.27 8.52 -6.04
N VAL A 80 9.22 8.45 -6.96
CA VAL A 80 8.98 8.49 -8.42
C VAL A 80 9.45 7.23 -9.15
N GLY A 81 9.79 6.19 -8.39
CA GLY A 81 10.11 4.88 -8.95
C GLY A 81 10.47 3.84 -7.90
N GLN A 82 10.78 2.64 -8.38
CA GLN A 82 11.26 1.52 -7.57
C GLN A 82 12.57 1.00 -8.15
N ARG A 83 13.57 0.82 -7.30
CA ARG A 83 14.90 0.35 -7.70
C ARG A 83 15.09 -1.10 -7.33
N PHE A 84 15.44 -1.92 -8.31
CA PHE A 84 15.69 -3.35 -8.14
C PHE A 84 17.20 -3.63 -8.11
N ALA A 85 17.68 -4.23 -7.01
CA ALA A 85 19.08 -4.62 -6.83
C ALA A 85 19.25 -6.13 -6.82
N ASN A 86 20.30 -6.66 -7.44
CA ASN A 86 20.68 -8.08 -7.40
C ASN A 86 19.68 -9.07 -8.03
N TRP A 87 18.66 -8.59 -8.73
CA TRP A 87 17.65 -9.45 -9.38
C TRP A 87 18.14 -10.10 -10.69
N SER A 88 19.22 -9.59 -11.26
CA SER A 88 19.66 -9.85 -12.64
C SER A 88 21.00 -10.60 -12.73
N GLY A 89 21.29 -11.48 -11.77
CA GLY A 89 22.43 -12.42 -11.86
C GLY A 89 23.81 -11.76 -11.98
N GLY A 90 23.97 -10.55 -11.43
CA GLY A 90 25.22 -9.78 -11.48
C GLY A 90 25.17 -8.53 -12.37
N ALA A 91 24.09 -8.31 -13.12
CA ALA A 91 23.92 -7.05 -13.83
C ALA A 91 23.70 -5.87 -12.84
N PRO A 92 24.02 -4.63 -13.27
CA PRO A 92 23.77 -3.45 -12.45
C PRO A 92 22.29 -3.34 -12.03
N PRO A 93 22.03 -2.69 -10.88
CA PRO A 93 20.67 -2.36 -10.47
C PRO A 93 20.00 -1.44 -11.48
N PHE A 94 18.67 -1.49 -11.54
CA PHE A 94 17.87 -0.64 -12.41
C PHE A 94 16.71 0.01 -11.64
N VAL A 95 16.21 1.14 -12.14
CA VAL A 95 15.05 1.86 -11.63
C VAL A 95 13.89 1.76 -12.62
N LEU A 96 12.73 1.36 -12.12
CA LEU A 96 11.45 1.51 -12.80
C LEU A 96 10.82 2.82 -12.33
N GLY A 97 10.92 3.86 -13.14
CA GLY A 97 10.25 5.14 -12.93
C GLY A 97 8.74 5.01 -13.09
N PHE A 98 8.00 5.89 -12.45
CA PHE A 98 6.54 5.98 -12.55
C PHE A 98 6.07 6.84 -13.73
N ASP A 99 6.86 6.89 -14.79
CA ASP A 99 6.60 7.71 -15.97
C ASP A 99 5.56 7.07 -16.88
N THR A 100 5.04 7.93 -17.76
CA THR A 100 4.50 7.47 -19.03
C THR A 100 5.63 6.96 -19.93
N GLU A 101 5.35 5.94 -20.76
CA GLU A 101 6.34 5.44 -21.71
C GLU A 101 6.81 6.59 -22.61
N PRO A 102 8.12 6.71 -22.90
CA PRO A 102 8.60 7.71 -23.85
C PRO A 102 7.83 7.61 -25.18
N PRO A 103 7.50 8.73 -25.83
CA PRO A 103 6.75 8.69 -27.07
C PRO A 103 7.49 7.87 -28.12
N GLY A 104 6.80 6.88 -28.70
CA GLY A 104 7.26 6.14 -29.86
C GLY A 104 7.12 6.96 -31.15
N ASP A 105 7.28 6.30 -32.29
CA ASP A 105 6.98 6.85 -33.61
C ASP A 105 5.95 5.96 -34.32
N GLY A 106 4.83 6.55 -34.72
CA GLY A 106 3.64 5.86 -35.18
C GLY A 106 3.07 4.90 -34.13
N ASP A 107 2.74 3.67 -34.56
CA ASP A 107 2.18 2.60 -33.72
C ASP A 107 3.26 1.73 -33.05
N ILE A 108 4.54 2.09 -33.16
CA ILE A 108 5.65 1.30 -32.63
C ILE A 108 6.07 1.85 -31.26
N PRO A 109 5.98 1.06 -30.17
CA PRO A 109 6.44 1.48 -28.85
C PRO A 109 7.93 1.81 -28.81
N PHE A 110 8.32 2.79 -27.97
CA PHE A 110 9.71 3.24 -27.85
C PHE A 110 10.67 2.10 -27.51
N ALA A 111 10.24 1.13 -26.69
CA ALA A 111 11.04 -0.02 -26.32
C ALA A 111 11.56 -0.83 -27.54
N GLN A 112 10.82 -0.86 -28.66
CA GLN A 112 11.25 -1.55 -29.87
C GLN A 112 12.40 -0.82 -30.58
N TYR A 113 12.33 0.51 -30.66
CA TYR A 113 13.42 1.34 -31.18
C TYR A 113 14.67 1.21 -30.32
N TRP A 114 14.51 1.24 -28.99
CA TRP A 114 15.62 1.02 -28.07
C TRP A 114 16.24 -0.37 -28.27
N ALA A 115 15.42 -1.43 -28.37
CA ALA A 115 15.91 -2.80 -28.58
C ALA A 115 16.69 -2.94 -29.90
N LYS A 116 16.19 -2.35 -31.00
CA LYS A 116 16.93 -2.27 -32.26
C LYS A 116 18.25 -1.52 -32.08
N GLY A 117 18.23 -0.35 -31.44
CA GLY A 117 19.44 0.42 -31.14
C GLY A 117 20.46 -0.38 -30.34
N ARG A 118 20.03 -1.17 -29.35
CA ARG A 118 20.91 -2.07 -28.59
C ARG A 118 21.60 -3.11 -29.47
N LEU A 119 20.88 -3.68 -30.44
CA LEU A 119 21.45 -4.60 -31.43
C LEU A 119 22.46 -3.92 -32.37
N GLU A 120 22.24 -2.64 -32.68
CA GLU A 120 23.13 -1.82 -33.52
C GLU A 120 24.28 -1.14 -32.73
N GLY A 121 24.40 -1.40 -31.43
CA GLY A 121 25.54 -0.96 -30.61
C GLY A 121 25.27 0.21 -29.65
N LEU A 122 24.02 0.66 -29.49
CA LEU A 122 23.63 1.62 -28.44
C LEU A 122 23.99 1.06 -27.05
N ARG A 123 24.66 1.87 -26.24
CA ARG A 123 25.10 1.50 -24.87
C ARG A 123 24.33 2.22 -23.76
N VAL A 124 23.24 2.89 -24.11
CA VAL A 124 22.38 3.61 -23.16
C VAL A 124 21.32 2.66 -22.58
N PRO A 125 21.20 2.51 -21.25
CA PRO A 125 20.17 1.69 -20.65
C PRO A 125 18.77 2.29 -20.87
N LEU A 126 17.73 1.46 -20.88
CA LEU A 126 16.36 1.91 -21.16
C LEU A 126 15.88 2.96 -20.15
N GLU A 127 16.26 2.80 -18.88
CA GLU A 127 15.88 3.71 -17.79
C GLU A 127 16.42 5.14 -17.93
N ASP A 128 17.45 5.38 -18.75
CA ASP A 128 17.96 6.73 -19.00
C ASP A 128 17.02 7.54 -19.92
N PHE A 129 16.05 6.89 -20.56
CA PHE A 129 14.98 7.53 -21.31
C PHE A 129 13.73 7.80 -20.45
N SER A 130 13.74 7.46 -19.17
CA SER A 130 12.64 7.66 -18.22
C SER A 130 12.95 8.83 -17.27
N LEU A 131 12.08 9.85 -17.27
CA LEU A 131 12.26 11.06 -16.44
C LEU A 131 12.29 10.71 -14.95
N GLY A 132 11.36 9.89 -14.49
CA GLY A 132 11.21 9.39 -13.14
C GLY A 132 12.39 8.52 -12.73
N SER A 133 12.89 7.62 -13.57
CA SER A 133 14.10 6.85 -13.25
C SER A 133 15.32 7.75 -13.06
N VAL A 134 15.53 8.72 -13.95
CA VAL A 134 16.63 9.68 -13.84
C VAL A 134 16.47 10.55 -12.59
N ALA A 135 15.27 11.09 -12.34
CA ALA A 135 14.97 11.93 -11.19
C ALA A 135 15.11 11.17 -9.87
N ALA A 136 14.65 9.91 -9.80
CA ALA A 136 14.74 9.07 -8.62
C ALA A 136 16.18 8.86 -8.16
N ARG A 137 17.08 8.57 -9.11
CA ARG A 137 18.54 8.41 -8.85
C ARG A 137 19.18 9.70 -8.36
N GLN A 138 18.67 10.85 -8.77
CA GLN A 138 19.13 12.17 -8.31
C GLN A 138 18.48 12.61 -7.00
N GLY A 139 17.60 11.80 -6.40
CA GLY A 139 16.86 12.18 -5.19
C GLY A 139 15.84 13.30 -5.43
N ARG A 140 15.34 13.45 -6.65
CA ARG A 140 14.41 14.49 -7.07
C ARG A 140 13.03 13.92 -7.36
N VAL A 141 12.00 14.71 -7.07
CA VAL A 141 10.60 14.41 -7.39
C VAL A 141 10.12 15.53 -8.32
N PRO A 142 10.06 15.30 -9.64
CA PRO A 142 9.52 16.29 -10.59
C PRO A 142 8.02 16.51 -10.33
N GLY A 143 7.51 17.72 -10.60
CA GLY A 143 6.06 17.92 -10.70
C GLY A 143 5.27 18.14 -9.41
N LEU A 144 5.89 18.53 -8.29
CA LEU A 144 5.13 19.12 -7.16
C LEU A 144 4.72 20.60 -7.40
N SER A 145 5.14 21.17 -8.52
CA SER A 145 4.76 22.49 -9.02
C SER A 145 4.15 22.33 -10.42
N ASP A 146 2.99 22.95 -10.66
CA ASP A 146 2.17 22.84 -11.89
C ASP A 146 2.86 23.21 -13.22
N GLU A 147 4.14 23.58 -13.22
CA GLU A 147 4.84 24.16 -14.38
C GLU A 147 5.84 23.25 -15.11
N THR A 148 5.55 21.95 -15.25
CA THR A 148 6.34 21.08 -16.16
C THR A 148 5.51 20.66 -17.36
N SER A 149 5.30 21.61 -18.28
CA SER A 149 4.61 21.43 -19.58
C SER A 149 5.56 20.83 -20.63
N GLY A 150 6.10 19.65 -20.38
CA GLY A 150 6.89 18.87 -21.36
C GLY A 150 6.15 17.59 -21.79
N PRO A 151 6.59 16.91 -22.86
CA PRO A 151 5.97 15.64 -23.30
C PRO A 151 6.22 14.47 -22.35
N LEU A 152 7.13 14.63 -21.38
CA LEU A 152 7.46 13.63 -20.37
C LEU A 152 6.92 14.09 -19.01
N ASN A 153 6.16 13.22 -18.35
CA ASN A 153 5.67 13.43 -16.99
C ASN A 153 6.02 12.23 -16.12
N ALA A 154 6.59 12.50 -14.95
CA ALA A 154 6.86 11.51 -13.92
C ALA A 154 5.69 11.47 -12.94
N GLY A 155 4.98 10.36 -12.90
CA GLY A 155 4.06 10.09 -11.80
C GLY A 155 4.83 10.00 -10.47
N PHE A 156 4.11 10.13 -9.37
CA PHE A 156 4.66 9.88 -8.05
C PHE A 156 3.70 9.05 -7.22
N GLY A 157 4.27 8.29 -6.29
CA GLY A 157 3.59 7.64 -5.20
C GLY A 157 4.14 8.13 -3.87
N TYR A 158 3.88 7.41 -2.79
CA TYR A 158 4.31 7.77 -1.44
C TYR A 158 4.93 6.59 -0.69
N HIS A 159 5.99 6.87 0.04
CA HIS A 159 6.30 6.13 1.25
C HIS A 159 5.43 6.67 2.40
N LEU A 160 4.69 5.79 3.06
CA LEU A 160 3.75 6.12 4.13
C LEU A 160 4.08 5.29 5.37
N GLU A 161 4.17 5.93 6.54
CA GLU A 161 4.14 5.19 7.80
C GLU A 161 2.71 4.73 8.07
N ALA A 162 2.53 3.43 8.31
CA ALA A 162 1.20 2.83 8.28
C ALA A 162 0.31 3.34 9.44
N GLY A 163 0.87 3.45 10.65
CA GLY A 163 0.16 3.96 11.83
C GLY A 163 -0.35 5.39 11.64
N PRO A 164 0.53 6.37 11.36
CA PRO A 164 0.12 7.74 11.07
C PRO A 164 -0.86 7.85 9.89
N TYR A 165 -0.69 7.06 8.83
CA TYR A 165 -1.62 7.05 7.71
C TYR A 165 -3.00 6.48 8.08
N ALA A 166 -3.06 5.40 8.86
CA ALA A 166 -4.31 4.86 9.39
C ALA A 166 -5.03 5.90 10.27
N ALA A 167 -4.30 6.65 11.10
CA ALA A 167 -4.86 7.72 11.92
C ALA A 167 -5.42 8.88 11.07
N VAL A 168 -4.77 9.21 9.94
CA VAL A 168 -5.31 10.18 8.97
C VAL A 168 -6.64 9.67 8.40
N LEU A 169 -6.67 8.42 7.92
CA LEU A 169 -7.89 7.83 7.37
C LEU A 169 -9.03 7.78 8.41
N HIS A 170 -8.74 7.35 9.64
CA HIS A 170 -9.70 7.40 10.74
C HIS A 170 -10.30 8.81 10.90
N ARG A 171 -9.46 9.85 10.96
CA ARG A 171 -9.94 11.24 11.08
C ARG A 171 -10.80 11.67 9.89
N PHE A 172 -10.44 11.27 8.67
CA PHE A 172 -11.26 11.55 7.48
C PHE A 172 -12.61 10.83 7.55
N GLY A 173 -12.66 9.58 8.02
CA GLY A 173 -13.91 8.85 8.23
C GLY A 173 -14.83 9.53 9.25
N GLN A 174 -14.27 9.99 10.37
CA GLN A 174 -15.01 10.76 11.38
C GLN A 174 -15.55 12.07 10.80
N GLN A 175 -14.76 12.80 10.02
CA GLN A 175 -15.19 14.03 9.34
C GLN A 175 -16.29 13.78 8.29
N ALA A 176 -16.28 12.61 7.66
CA ALA A 176 -17.34 12.16 6.76
C ALA A 176 -18.61 11.71 7.49
N GLY A 177 -18.63 11.74 8.83
CA GLY A 177 -19.77 11.39 9.65
C GLY A 177 -20.03 9.88 9.77
N ILE A 178 -19.01 9.04 9.50
CA ILE A 178 -19.15 7.59 9.57
C ILE A 178 -19.14 7.16 11.06
N PRO A 179 -20.24 6.61 11.61
CA PRO A 179 -20.26 6.08 12.95
C PRO A 179 -19.31 4.87 13.09
N SER A 180 -18.59 4.81 14.21
CA SER A 180 -17.63 3.74 14.50
C SER A 180 -17.82 3.20 15.91
N THR A 181 -17.86 1.87 16.06
CA THR A 181 -17.77 1.19 17.36
C THR A 181 -16.43 0.46 17.44
N PHE A 182 -15.61 0.77 18.45
CA PHE A 182 -14.44 -0.05 18.77
C PHE A 182 -14.87 -1.25 19.63
N THR A 183 -14.34 -2.44 19.34
CA THR A 183 -14.57 -3.65 20.14
C THR A 183 -13.38 -4.60 20.06
N ASN A 184 -13.16 -5.41 21.10
CA ASN A 184 -12.07 -6.40 21.11
C ASN A 184 -12.38 -7.64 20.26
N GLY A 185 -13.61 -7.82 19.82
CA GLY A 185 -14.02 -8.95 19.01
C GLY A 185 -15.49 -8.88 18.65
N VAL A 186 -15.89 -9.70 17.68
CA VAL A 186 -17.27 -9.79 17.24
C VAL A 186 -17.68 -11.26 17.15
N THR A 187 -18.96 -11.51 17.38
CA THR A 187 -19.62 -12.75 16.96
C THR A 187 -20.58 -12.42 15.82
N VAL A 188 -20.73 -13.35 14.88
CA VAL A 188 -21.50 -13.11 13.65
C VAL A 188 -22.81 -13.90 13.71
N GLU A 189 -23.93 -13.19 13.59
CA GLU A 189 -25.25 -13.80 13.47
C GLU A 189 -25.59 -14.05 11.99
N ARG A 190 -26.09 -15.25 11.69
CA ARG A 190 -26.43 -15.67 10.33
C ARG A 190 -27.84 -16.26 10.25
N GLU A 191 -28.48 -16.04 9.11
CA GLU A 191 -29.68 -16.72 8.67
C GLU A 191 -29.37 -17.46 7.36
N GLY A 192 -29.12 -18.77 7.45
CA GLY A 192 -28.52 -19.53 6.34
C GLY A 192 -27.13 -18.98 6.00
N ASP A 193 -26.90 -18.66 4.73
CA ASP A 193 -25.61 -18.11 4.25
C ASP A 193 -25.50 -16.59 4.41
N ARG A 194 -26.56 -15.92 4.86
CA ARG A 194 -26.61 -14.47 4.99
C ARG A 194 -26.21 -14.02 6.39
N ILE A 195 -25.26 -13.10 6.48
CA ILE A 195 -24.97 -12.37 7.72
C ILE A 195 -26.08 -11.35 7.96
N VAL A 196 -26.64 -11.32 9.16
CA VAL A 196 -27.73 -10.40 9.54
C VAL A 196 -27.32 -9.38 10.58
N ALA A 197 -26.34 -9.70 11.41
CA ALA A 197 -25.78 -8.80 12.42
C ALA A 197 -24.38 -9.25 12.85
N VAL A 198 -23.65 -8.31 13.45
CA VAL A 198 -22.49 -8.60 14.29
C VAL A 198 -22.79 -8.16 15.72
N VAL A 199 -22.39 -8.98 16.69
CA VAL A 199 -22.53 -8.65 18.11
C VAL A 199 -21.13 -8.40 18.67
N THR A 200 -20.92 -7.19 19.20
CA THR A 200 -19.65 -6.80 19.79
C THR A 200 -19.36 -7.59 21.07
N ALA A 201 -18.10 -7.61 21.51
CA ALA A 201 -17.73 -8.24 22.78
C ALA A 201 -18.48 -7.64 23.98
N GLU A 202 -18.92 -6.39 23.87
CA GLU A 202 -19.69 -5.65 24.86
C GLU A 202 -21.20 -5.94 24.80
N GLY A 203 -21.65 -6.72 23.82
CA GLY A 203 -23.06 -7.11 23.65
C GLY A 203 -23.89 -6.15 22.79
N GLU A 204 -23.28 -5.15 22.15
CA GLU A 204 -23.98 -4.30 21.18
C GLU A 204 -24.27 -5.13 19.92
N ARG A 205 -25.54 -5.23 19.53
CA ARG A 205 -25.96 -5.90 18.31
C ARG A 205 -26.10 -4.88 17.18
N ILE A 206 -25.29 -5.04 16.14
CA ILE A 206 -25.22 -4.15 14.99
C ILE A 206 -25.74 -4.88 13.75
N GLU A 207 -26.96 -4.53 13.33
CA GLU A 207 -27.59 -5.06 12.12
C GLU A 207 -27.06 -4.40 10.84
N GLY A 208 -27.08 -5.15 9.74
CA GLY A 208 -26.71 -4.67 8.42
C GLY A 208 -27.39 -5.45 7.32
N ASP A 209 -27.49 -4.84 6.15
CA ASP A 209 -28.00 -5.50 4.95
C ASP A 209 -26.85 -6.05 4.09
N LEU A 210 -25.66 -5.44 4.19
CA LEU A 210 -24.41 -5.87 3.57
C LEU A 210 -23.25 -5.68 4.56
N PHE A 211 -22.32 -6.63 4.58
CA PHE A 211 -21.14 -6.60 5.45
C PHE A 211 -19.86 -6.69 4.63
N ILE A 212 -18.83 -5.93 5.02
CA ILE A 212 -17.49 -5.97 4.42
C ILE A 212 -16.50 -6.47 5.47
N ASP A 213 -15.76 -7.52 5.13
CA ASP A 213 -14.70 -8.07 5.96
C ASP A 213 -13.36 -7.38 5.65
N ALA A 214 -12.96 -6.48 6.54
CA ALA A 214 -11.66 -5.82 6.54
C ALA A 214 -10.84 -6.24 7.77
N SER A 215 -11.10 -7.43 8.33
CA SER A 215 -10.41 -7.95 9.53
C SER A 215 -9.03 -8.57 9.24
N GLY A 216 -8.67 -8.67 7.96
CA GLY A 216 -7.40 -9.22 7.53
C GLY A 216 -7.38 -10.75 7.64
N PRO A 217 -6.27 -11.36 8.11
CA PRO A 217 -6.12 -12.82 8.10
C PRO A 217 -7.09 -13.55 9.03
N ASP A 218 -7.73 -12.84 9.99
CA ASP A 218 -8.71 -13.43 10.90
C ASP A 218 -10.01 -13.81 10.20
N ALA A 219 -10.33 -13.15 9.07
CA ALA A 219 -11.52 -13.40 8.27
C ALA A 219 -12.80 -13.52 9.13
N VAL A 220 -13.01 -12.59 10.08
CA VAL A 220 -13.98 -12.74 11.17
C VAL A 220 -15.43 -12.85 10.69
N LEU A 221 -15.76 -12.26 9.54
CA LEU A 221 -17.08 -12.38 8.91
C LEU A 221 -17.17 -13.60 8.00
N SER A 222 -16.01 -14.05 7.52
CA SER A 222 -15.86 -15.13 6.55
C SER A 222 -15.34 -16.38 7.27
N SER A 223 -16.18 -17.03 8.09
CA SER A 223 -15.76 -18.20 8.89
C SER A 223 -16.25 -19.53 8.26
N PRO A 224 -15.58 -20.67 8.49
CA PRO A 224 -14.22 -21.04 8.12
C PRO A 224 -14.31 -22.25 7.17
N GLN A 225 -14.71 -22.05 5.91
CA GLN A 225 -14.32 -23.00 4.88
C GLN A 225 -13.04 -22.43 4.27
N HIS A 226 -11.93 -22.74 4.94
CA HIS A 226 -10.59 -22.64 4.34
C HIS A 226 -10.49 -23.38 3.00
N ASP A 227 -11.51 -24.16 2.63
CA ASP A 227 -11.60 -24.94 1.41
C ASP A 227 -11.52 -24.08 0.12
N ASP A 228 -11.85 -22.79 0.18
CA ASP A 228 -11.71 -21.86 -0.96
C ASP A 228 -10.42 -21.01 -0.93
N PHE A 229 -9.59 -21.13 0.13
CA PHE A 229 -8.31 -20.43 0.14
C PHE A 229 -7.32 -21.14 -0.80
N GLU A 230 -7.05 -20.53 -1.95
CA GLU A 230 -6.06 -21.04 -2.88
C GLU A 230 -4.64 -20.66 -2.43
N ASP A 231 -3.89 -21.65 -1.93
CA ASP A 231 -2.49 -21.45 -1.53
C ASP A 231 -1.54 -21.34 -2.75
N TRP A 232 -0.85 -20.21 -2.85
CA TRP A 232 0.16 -19.92 -3.87
C TRP A 232 1.61 -20.09 -3.38
N SER A 233 1.84 -20.67 -2.20
CA SER A 233 3.17 -20.90 -1.62
C SER A 233 4.13 -21.66 -2.56
N ARG A 234 3.59 -22.53 -3.43
CA ARG A 234 4.37 -23.23 -4.48
C ARG A 234 5.01 -22.30 -5.51
N TRP A 235 4.43 -21.11 -5.73
CA TRP A 235 4.91 -20.10 -6.67
C TRP A 235 5.62 -18.93 -5.98
N LEU A 236 5.22 -18.62 -4.74
CA LEU A 236 5.70 -17.50 -3.94
C LEU A 236 6.23 -18.00 -2.58
N PRO A 237 7.53 -18.37 -2.49
CA PRO A 237 8.06 -19.09 -1.33
C PRO A 237 8.31 -18.22 -0.09
N CYS A 238 8.20 -16.90 -0.19
CA CYS A 238 8.38 -15.99 0.94
C CYS A 238 7.13 -15.97 1.83
N ASP A 239 7.22 -16.51 3.04
CA ASP A 239 6.08 -16.63 3.98
C ASP A 239 6.29 -15.88 5.31
N ARG A 240 7.37 -15.12 5.43
CA ARG A 240 7.72 -14.31 6.61
C ARG A 240 8.13 -12.91 6.18
N ILE A 241 8.06 -11.98 7.12
CA ILE A 241 8.58 -10.63 7.00
C ILE A 241 9.23 -10.23 8.33
N LEU A 242 10.39 -9.60 8.24
CA LEU A 242 11.04 -8.95 9.37
C LEU A 242 11.09 -7.44 9.06
N THR A 243 10.60 -6.63 9.98
CA THR A 243 10.55 -5.17 9.87
C THR A 243 11.51 -4.52 10.86
N ALA A 244 12.16 -3.43 10.45
CA ALA A 244 13.10 -2.67 11.25
C ALA A 244 13.26 -1.25 10.71
N SER A 245 13.66 -0.32 11.57
CA SER A 245 13.97 1.06 11.20
C SER A 245 15.47 1.33 11.36
N ALA A 246 16.00 2.25 10.55
CA ALA A 246 17.39 2.67 10.57
C ALA A 246 17.50 4.20 10.55
N ALA A 247 18.68 4.71 10.91
CA ALA A 247 18.97 6.13 10.78
C ALA A 247 18.82 6.59 9.32
N GLN A 248 18.28 7.79 9.14
CA GLN A 248 18.04 8.34 7.82
C GLN A 248 19.37 8.56 7.07
N LEU A 249 19.37 8.26 5.78
CA LEU A 249 20.48 8.60 4.90
C LEU A 249 20.58 10.12 4.72
N PRO A 250 21.78 10.71 4.62
CA PRO A 250 21.95 12.15 4.37
C PRO A 250 21.25 12.62 3.09
N ASN A 251 21.33 11.82 2.02
CA ASN A 251 20.69 12.08 0.73
C ASN A 251 19.88 10.83 0.34
N PRO A 252 18.65 10.67 0.85
CA PRO A 252 17.86 9.50 0.53
C PRO A 252 17.32 9.61 -0.91
N PRO A 253 17.36 8.52 -1.69
CA PRO A 253 16.84 8.52 -3.06
C PRO A 253 15.32 8.73 -3.07
N ALA A 254 14.78 9.18 -4.22
CA ALA A 254 13.34 9.33 -4.43
C ALA A 254 12.70 8.04 -5.02
N TYR A 255 13.17 6.88 -4.56
CA TYR A 255 12.62 5.56 -4.91
C TYR A 255 12.52 4.66 -3.67
N SER A 256 11.69 3.63 -3.73
CA SER A 256 11.82 2.46 -2.86
C SER A 256 12.88 1.52 -3.42
N GLN A 257 13.61 0.80 -2.56
CA GLN A 257 14.59 -0.18 -3.01
C GLN A 257 14.13 -1.59 -2.68
N VAL A 258 14.18 -2.47 -3.68
CA VAL A 258 13.90 -3.90 -3.55
C VAL A 258 15.16 -4.68 -3.95
N SER A 259 15.80 -5.32 -2.98
CA SER A 259 17.03 -6.08 -3.20
C SER A 259 16.76 -7.58 -3.09
N ALA A 260 17.26 -8.37 -4.04
CA ALA A 260 17.24 -9.82 -3.95
C ALA A 260 18.46 -10.35 -3.16
N PHE A 261 18.25 -11.44 -2.44
CA PHE A 261 19.26 -12.23 -1.74
C PHE A 261 19.07 -13.72 -2.02
N ALA A 262 20.02 -14.55 -1.60
CA ALA A 262 20.00 -15.99 -1.88
C ALA A 262 18.72 -16.71 -1.42
N GLN A 263 18.04 -16.22 -0.38
CA GLN A 263 16.84 -16.85 0.18
C GLN A 263 15.67 -15.86 0.39
N GLY A 264 15.57 -14.82 -0.43
CA GLY A 264 14.46 -13.88 -0.36
C GLY A 264 14.86 -12.49 -0.86
N GLY A 265 14.35 -11.45 -0.20
CA GLY A 265 14.67 -10.07 -0.53
C GLY A 265 14.53 -9.14 0.66
N SER A 266 14.95 -7.89 0.48
CA SER A 266 14.63 -6.79 1.39
C SER A 266 13.95 -5.67 0.62
N ALA A 267 12.99 -5.02 1.26
CA ALA A 267 12.46 -3.73 0.81
C ALA A 267 12.93 -2.63 1.75
N CYS A 268 13.32 -1.48 1.19
CA CYS A 268 13.67 -0.28 1.96
C CYS A 268 12.87 0.90 1.43
N ILE A 269 12.26 1.63 2.34
CA ILE A 269 11.50 2.85 2.03
C ILE A 269 11.99 4.01 2.89
N ARG A 270 11.68 5.22 2.47
CA ARG A 270 12.03 6.43 3.21
C ARG A 270 10.92 6.77 4.21
N SER A 271 11.31 7.01 5.45
CA SER A 271 10.47 7.63 6.48
C SER A 271 11.13 8.94 6.90
N LEU A 272 10.33 9.90 7.37
CA LEU A 272 10.83 11.15 7.96
C LEU A 272 11.17 11.02 9.45
N GLY A 273 10.80 9.88 10.07
CA GLY A 273 10.82 9.70 11.51
C GLY A 273 9.84 10.63 12.23
N GLU A 274 9.55 10.34 13.49
CA GLU A 274 8.81 11.29 14.31
C GLU A 274 9.64 12.58 14.50
N PRO A 275 9.02 13.77 14.39
CA PRO A 275 9.63 14.98 14.90
C PRO A 275 9.65 14.91 16.44
N GLY A 276 10.67 14.28 17.04
CA GLY A 276 10.84 14.38 18.50
C GLY A 276 11.64 13.31 19.26
N SER A 277 12.17 12.23 18.67
CA SER A 277 12.88 11.22 19.47
C SER A 277 14.19 10.71 18.82
N TRP A 278 15.30 10.91 19.54
CA TRP A 278 16.63 10.29 19.34
C TRP A 278 17.00 9.53 20.63
N PRO A 279 18.12 8.79 20.68
CA PRO A 279 18.59 7.70 19.84
C PRO A 279 18.61 6.38 20.66
N LEU A 280 18.88 5.24 20.01
CA LEU A 280 19.64 4.06 20.51
C LEU A 280 19.08 2.76 19.94
N SER A 281 19.86 2.17 19.02
CA SER A 281 20.32 0.77 19.01
C SER A 281 20.26 0.08 17.64
N ARG A 282 21.47 -0.03 17.05
CA ARG A 282 22.10 -1.15 16.30
C ARG A 282 21.33 -1.89 15.18
N PRO A 283 22.04 -2.28 14.10
CA PRO A 283 21.45 -2.58 12.79
C PRO A 283 20.76 -3.95 12.75
N ARG A 284 19.67 -4.09 11.98
CA ARG A 284 19.17 -5.40 11.51
C ARG A 284 18.56 -5.32 10.11
N ILE A 285 18.87 -6.35 9.34
CA ILE A 285 18.49 -6.57 7.94
C ILE A 285 17.14 -7.29 7.94
N SER A 286 16.24 -6.92 7.03
CA SER A 286 15.11 -7.78 6.67
C SER A 286 15.67 -8.92 5.81
N THR A 287 15.91 -10.07 6.43
CA THR A 287 16.23 -11.30 5.71
C THR A 287 14.98 -12.17 5.68
N ASN A 288 14.42 -12.37 4.49
CA ASN A 288 13.65 -13.57 4.25
C ASN A 288 14.63 -14.73 4.06
N GLY A 289 14.33 -15.84 4.72
CA GLY A 289 15.08 -17.09 4.61
C GLY A 289 14.13 -18.25 4.86
N ALA A 290 14.04 -19.17 3.90
CA ALA A 290 13.51 -20.49 4.16
C ALA A 290 14.55 -21.24 5.02
N LEU A 291 14.25 -21.45 6.30
CA LEU A 291 15.11 -22.30 7.13
C LEU A 291 15.15 -23.70 6.51
N PRO A 292 16.33 -24.34 6.41
CA PRO A 292 16.40 -25.74 6.01
C PRO A 292 15.56 -26.61 6.97
N ASN A 293 14.90 -27.62 6.41
CA ASN A 293 14.03 -28.59 7.10
C ASN A 293 14.65 -29.35 8.29
N SER A 294 15.87 -29.03 8.72
CA SER A 294 16.59 -29.70 9.80
C SER A 294 16.37 -29.12 11.21
N CYS A 295 15.52 -28.11 11.38
CA CYS A 295 15.17 -27.59 12.71
C CYS A 295 13.65 -27.61 12.96
N ARG A 296 13.08 -28.83 12.98
CA ARG A 296 11.85 -29.14 13.74
C ARG A 296 12.20 -30.16 14.82
N ARG A 297 12.38 -29.67 16.05
CA ARG A 297 12.11 -30.40 17.30
C ARG A 297 11.62 -29.40 18.32
#